data_AF-A0A174Z2P2-F1
#
_entry.id   AF-A0A174Z2P2-F1
#
_cell.length_a   1.000
_cell.length_b   1.000
_cell.length_c   1.000
_cell.angle_alpha   90.00
_cell.angle_beta   90.00
_cell.angle_gamma   90.00
#
_symmetry.space_group_name_H-M   'P 1'
#
loop_
_entity.id
_entity.type
_entity.pdbx_description
1 polymer ?
#
loop_
_entity_poly.entity_id
_entity_poly.type
_entity_poly.pdbx_seq_one_letter_code
_entity_poly.pdbx_strand_id
1 'polypeptide(L)' 'MNNTTKIRILAYASEPDKDTDYNGDIVEFEGKRYFVSLAEERVEFLGIIKED' A
#
# COMPACT_ATOMS: atom_id res chain seq x y z
N MET A 1 9.25 -6.29 -6.22
CA MET A 1 7.98 -6.80 -5.66
C MET A 1 7.25 -7.57 -6.76
N ASN A 2 6.58 -8.67 -6.44
CA ASN A 2 5.87 -9.48 -7.44
C ASN A 2 4.53 -8.81 -7.83
N ASN A 3 4.07 -9.02 -9.07
CA ASN A 3 2.81 -8.41 -9.57
C ASN A 3 1.60 -8.76 -8.69
N THR A 4 1.51 -9.99 -8.17
CA THR A 4 0.43 -10.40 -7.26
C THR A 4 0.42 -9.57 -5.98
N THR A 5 1.58 -9.28 -5.39
CA THR A 5 1.68 -8.46 -4.18
C THR A 5 1.27 -7.02 -4.45
N LYS A 6 1.69 -6.47 -5.59
CA LYS A 6 1.29 -5.13 -6.04
C LYS A 6 -0.24 -5.00 -6.15
N ILE A 7 -0.89 -5.95 -6.81
CA ILE A 7 -2.36 -5.96 -6.99
C ILE A 7 -3.08 -6.06 -5.64
N ARG A 8 -2.61 -6.94 -4.73
CA ARG A 8 -3.20 -7.07 -3.38
C ARG A 8 -3.13 -5.76 -2.60
N ILE A 9 -2.01 -5.04 -2.67
CA ILE A 9 -1.82 -3.77 -1.97
C ILE A 9 -2.69 -2.66 -2.59
N LEU A 10 -2.77 -2.58 -3.92
CA LEU A 10 -3.64 -1.61 -4.61
C LEU A 10 -5.12 -1.88 -4.27
N ALA A 11 -5.55 -3.14 -4.29
CA ALA A 11 -6.91 -3.53 -3.94
C ALA A 11 -7.23 -3.14 -2.49
N TYR A 12 -6.34 -3.47 -1.55
CA TYR A 12 -6.47 -3.10 -0.14
C TYR A 12 -6.55 -1.58 0.05
N ALA A 13 -5.68 -0.81 -0.62
CA ALA A 13 -5.68 0.64 -0.56
C ALA A 13 -6.95 1.28 -1.15
N SER A 14 -7.61 0.60 -2.10
CA SER A 14 -8.85 1.06 -2.77
C SER A 14 -10.14 0.68 -2.04
N GLU A 15 -10.05 -0.04 -0.91
CA GLU A 15 -11.23 -0.40 -0.13
C GLU A 15 -11.92 0.87 0.40
N PRO A 16 -13.27 0.94 0.39
CA PRO A 16 -14.01 2.14 0.79
C PRO A 16 -13.82 2.52 2.26
N ASP A 17 -13.44 1.56 3.10
CA ASP A 17 -13.10 1.78 4.52
C ASP A 17 -11.69 2.34 4.72
N LYS A 18 -10.88 2.43 3.66
CA LYS A 18 -9.54 3.02 3.71
C LYS A 18 -9.59 4.46 3.24
N ASP A 19 -9.09 5.35 4.08
CA ASP A 19 -8.92 6.77 3.75
C ASP A 19 -7.61 7.02 2.98
N THR A 20 -7.25 6.11 2.06
CA THR A 20 -5.99 6.23 1.30
C THR A 20 -6.12 7.37 0.30
N ASP A 21 -5.18 8.32 0.30
CA ASP A 21 -5.15 9.36 -0.72
C ASP A 21 -4.92 8.76 -2.12
N TYR A 22 -5.73 9.21 -3.08
CA TYR A 22 -5.68 8.72 -4.46
C TYR A 22 -4.32 8.97 -5.15
N ASN A 23 -3.65 10.08 -4.82
CA ASN A 23 -2.38 10.48 -5.44
C ASN A 23 -1.19 9.79 -4.79
N GLY A 24 -1.29 9.37 -3.53
CA GLY A 24 -0.17 8.78 -2.81
C GLY A 24 -0.34 8.80 -1.30
N ASP A 25 -0.28 7.64 -0.67
CA ASP A 25 -0.31 7.52 0.79
C ASP A 25 0.53 6.35 1.30
N ILE A 26 0.80 6.32 2.61
CA ILE A 26 1.51 5.25 3.29
C ILE A 26 0.51 4.24 3.85
N VAL A 27 0.57 3.02 3.32
CA VAL A 27 -0.33 1.93 3.67
C VAL A 27 0.43 0.83 4.42
N GLU A 28 -0.15 0.39 5.53
CA GLU A 28 0.34 -0.76 6.29
C GLU A 28 -0.37 -2.04 5.84
N PHE A 29 0.41 -3.01 5.37
CA PHE A 29 -0.10 -4.28 4.85
C PHE A 29 0.83 -5.43 5.29
N GLU A 30 0.26 -6.46 5.95
CA GLU A 30 1.00 -7.65 6.42
C GLU A 30 2.27 -7.32 7.23
N GLY A 31 2.21 -6.33 8.14
CA GLY A 31 3.35 -5.93 8.98
C GLY A 31 4.43 -5.13 8.26
N LYS A 32 4.14 -4.64 7.05
CA LYS A 32 5.05 -3.85 6.21
C LYS A 32 4.41 -2.54 5.82
N ARG A 33 5.24 -1.52 5.60
CA ARG A 33 4.81 -0.20 5.09
C ARG A 33 5.11 -0.08 3.62
N TYR A 34 4.14 0.46 2.90
CA TYR A 34 4.24 0.73 1.47
C TYR A 34 3.78 2.14 1.16
N PHE A 35 4.46 2.82 0.25
CA PHE A 35 3.87 3.96 -0.45
C PHE A 35 2.97 3.43 -1.56
N VAL A 36 1.74 3.93 -1.66
CA VAL A 36 0.74 3.51 -2.64
C VAL A 36 0.15 4.73 -3.31
N SER A 37 0.22 4.79 -4.64
CA SER A 37 -0.51 5.76 -5.46
C SER A 37 -1.51 5.01 -6.33
N LEU A 38 -2.80 5.27 -6.15
CA LEU A 38 -3.86 4.69 -6.97
C LEU A 38 -3.89 5.34 -8.35
N ALA A 39 -3.57 6.63 -8.44
CA ALA A 39 -3.49 7.39 -9.70
C ALA A 39 -2.42 6.84 -10.65
N GLU A 40 -1.23 6.52 -10.13
CA GLU A 40 -0.12 5.98 -10.92
C GLU A 40 -0.04 4.45 -10.89
N GLU A 41 -0.97 3.79 -10.19
CA GLU A 41 -0.91 2.37 -9.84
C GLU A 41 0.48 1.98 -9.31
N ARG A 42 1.08 2.82 -8.47
CA ARG A 42 2.46 2.68 -7.97
C ARG A 42 2.43 2.13 -6.55
N VAL A 43 3.33 1.18 -6.26
CA VAL A 43 3.52 0.65 -4.91
C VAL A 43 5.01 0.48 -4.64
N GLU A 44 5.49 1.06 -3.56
CA GLU A 44 6.89 0.98 -3.14
C GLU A 44 7.01 0.52 -1.70
N PHE A 45 7.93 -0.41 -1.44
CA PHE A 45 8.20 -0.90 -0.10
C PHE A 45 9.06 0.10 0.68
N LEU A 46 8.57 0.51 1.86
CA LEU A 46 9.24 1.48 2.73
C LEU A 46 9.94 0.82 3.92
N GLY A 47 9.47 -0.35 4.38
CA GLY A 47 10.09 -1.07 5.49
C GLY A 47 9.14 -2.01 6.22
N ILE A 48 9.66 -2.69 7.24
CA ILE A 48 8.87 -3.49 8.17
C ILE A 48 8.42 -2.63 9.35
N ILE A 49 7.22 -2.89 9.86
CA ILE A 49 6.76 -2.32 11.12
C ILE A 49 7.45 -3.11 12.22
N LYS A 50 8.30 -2.45 13.01
CA LYS A 50 8.81 -3.04 14.24
C LYS A 50 7.76 -2.80 15.31
N GLU A 51 7.16 -3.87 15.82
CA GLU A 51 6.50 -3.83 17.12
C GLU A 51 7.61 -3.70 18.18
N ASP A 52 7.48 -2.70 19.06
CA ASP A 52 8.42 -2.41 20.14
C ASP A 52 8.34 -3.47 21.26
#